data_AF-A0A1E5WK63-F1
#
_entry.id   AF-A0A1E5WK63-F1
#
_cell.length_a   1.000
_cell.length_b   1.000
_cell.length_c   1.000
_cell.angle_alpha   90.00
_cell.angle_beta   90.00
_cell.angle_gamma   90.00
#
_symmetry.space_group_name_H-M   'P 1'
#
loop_
_entity.id
_entity.type
_entity.pdbx_description
1 polymer ?
#
loop_
_entity_poly.entity_id
_entity_poly.type
_entity_poly.pdbx_seq_one_letter_code
_entity_poly.pdbx_strand_id
1 'polypeptide(L)'
;MAPPLAGVVRLAAVSRVLVLALSILARLLFSPYDTSAPLSPPCLSSPASSSSDPNSTVSAAVSSLAVWDGVHFARPAECGYEYEQSFAFLPLLPASIALLARSLFVPLVPVLGYRAVLVLSGYVLNNVAFVAAAAYFYRLSVLILKDQKAAYRASVLFCFNPASVFYSSLYSESLYALFSLGGLFYLFSGANTVAAIMLALSGSARSNGALNAGYFCFQALLQAYDAAVQKKRPLLVVRALVAAALRSIFIFLPFFAFQAYGYVNICVHGSSEELRPWCKAKVPLLYGFIQSHYWGVGFLRYFQVKQLPNFLLASPVLSLAVYSIIHYTKMLHQLFQTTSIHRQIITALEERSVESYKRSDDMTVLRSGLSGFTNKTHGNSKVKQRKSVASETPSATFHDTMSANQNIKENQDEGSILLLPFILHLAFMTFTAFFVMHIQVSTRFLSASPPIYWAAAHILASPNCCSKRWGYLICVYFIAYILLGSLLFSNFYPFT
;
A
#
# COMPACT_ATOMS: atom_id res chain seq x y z
N MET A 1 -27.01 1.98 -7.68
CA MET A 1 -26.41 1.00 -6.76
C MET A 1 -24.90 1.05 -6.95
N ALA A 2 -24.13 1.47 -5.94
CA ALA A 2 -22.66 1.48 -6.05
C ALA A 2 -22.15 0.03 -6.16
N PRO A 3 -21.06 -0.24 -6.91
CA PRO A 3 -20.60 -1.61 -7.02
C PRO A 3 -20.10 -2.08 -5.64
N PRO A 4 -20.44 -3.33 -5.25
CA PRO A 4 -19.94 -3.92 -4.01
C PRO A 4 -18.41 -4.03 -4.08
N LEU A 5 -17.76 -4.29 -2.93
CA LEU A 5 -16.32 -4.59 -2.85
C LEU A 5 -15.80 -5.50 -3.99
N ALA A 6 -16.63 -6.47 -4.41
CA ALA A 6 -16.36 -7.35 -5.54
C ALA A 6 -16.10 -6.60 -6.86
N GLY A 7 -16.76 -5.47 -7.11
CA GLY A 7 -16.52 -4.62 -8.26
C GLY A 7 -15.15 -3.95 -8.24
N VAL A 8 -14.68 -3.47 -7.08
CA VAL A 8 -13.32 -2.92 -6.94
C VAL A 8 -12.27 -4.02 -7.13
N VAL A 9 -12.49 -5.21 -6.55
CA VAL A 9 -11.58 -6.36 -6.73
C VAL A 9 -11.50 -6.77 -8.19
N ARG A 10 -12.65 -6.86 -8.88
CA ARG A 10 -12.68 -7.16 -10.32
C ARG A 10 -11.96 -6.09 -11.13
N LEU A 11 -12.17 -4.81 -10.82
CA LEU A 11 -11.52 -3.69 -11.49
C LEU A 11 -9.99 -3.71 -11.30
N ALA A 12 -9.52 -3.99 -10.08
CA ALA A 12 -8.10 -4.13 -9.79
C ALA A 12 -7.47 -5.29 -10.56
N ALA A 13 -8.15 -6.44 -10.64
CA ALA A 13 -7.68 -7.57 -11.43
C ALA A 13 -7.61 -7.24 -12.93
N VAL A 14 -8.64 -6.57 -13.46
CA VAL A 14 -8.66 -6.10 -14.86
C VAL A 14 -7.52 -5.11 -15.13
N SER A 15 -7.25 -4.18 -14.20
CA SER A 15 -6.16 -3.22 -14.39
C SER A 15 -4.79 -3.90 -14.39
N ARG A 16 -4.58 -4.95 -13.60
CA ARG A 16 -3.35 -5.77 -13.63
C ARG A 16 -3.19 -6.50 -14.95
N VAL A 17 -4.24 -7.19 -15.42
CA VAL A 17 -4.23 -7.88 -16.72
C VAL A 17 -3.94 -6.89 -17.85
N LEU A 18 -4.54 -5.69 -17.82
CA LEU A 18 -4.31 -4.65 -18.81
C LEU A 18 -2.83 -4.21 -18.83
N VAL A 19 -2.25 -3.87 -17.67
CA VAL A 19 -0.85 -3.41 -17.59
C VAL A 19 0.11 -4.49 -18.05
N LEU A 20 -0.12 -5.75 -17.67
CA LEU A 20 0.69 -6.88 -18.11
C LEU A 20 0.56 -7.10 -19.63
N ALA A 21 -0.66 -7.06 -20.17
CA ALA A 21 -0.89 -7.21 -21.61
C ALA A 21 -0.20 -6.09 -22.41
N LEU A 22 -0.30 -4.84 -21.96
CA LEU A 22 0.40 -3.71 -22.56
C LEU A 22 1.92 -3.86 -22.48
N SER A 23 2.44 -4.33 -21.34
CA SER A 23 3.88 -4.54 -21.16
C SER A 23 4.42 -5.67 -22.03
N ILE A 24 3.66 -6.75 -22.20
CA ILE A 24 4.01 -7.85 -23.11
C ILE A 24 3.93 -7.38 -24.55
N LEU A 25 2.85 -6.68 -24.94
CA LEU A 25 2.71 -6.12 -26.29
C LEU A 25 3.87 -5.18 -26.63
N ALA A 26 4.26 -4.30 -25.70
CA ALA A 26 5.39 -3.41 -25.89
C ALA A 26 6.71 -4.18 -26.11
N ARG A 27 6.94 -5.29 -25.41
CA ARG A 27 8.11 -6.16 -25.63
C ARG A 27 8.08 -6.94 -26.94
N LEU A 28 6.90 -7.21 -27.47
CA LEU A 28 6.75 -7.88 -28.77
C LEU A 28 6.99 -6.89 -29.92
N LEU A 29 6.63 -5.62 -29.74
CA LEU A 29 6.73 -4.59 -30.78
C LEU A 29 8.09 -3.88 -30.81
N PHE A 30 8.79 -3.81 -29.67
CA PHE A 30 10.04 -3.04 -29.54
C PHE A 30 11.17 -3.90 -28.99
N SER A 31 12.39 -3.63 -29.45
CA SER A 31 13.59 -4.23 -28.87
C SER A 31 13.93 -3.58 -27.52
N PRO A 32 14.36 -4.36 -26.51
CA PRO A 32 14.78 -3.79 -25.24
C PRO A 32 16.04 -2.93 -25.42
N TYR A 33 16.08 -1.78 -24.75
CA TYR A 33 17.23 -0.88 -24.74
C TYR A 33 18.46 -1.51 -24.07
N ASP A 34 18.25 -2.37 -23.07
CA ASP A 34 19.29 -3.07 -22.33
C ASP A 34 19.01 -4.59 -22.31
N THR A 35 20.05 -5.39 -22.53
CA THR A 35 20.03 -6.86 -22.54
C THR A 35 20.77 -7.46 -21.34
N SER A 36 20.99 -6.68 -20.27
CA SER A 36 21.72 -7.11 -19.07
C SER A 36 20.90 -8.01 -18.12
N ALA A 37 19.57 -7.90 -18.07
CA ALA A 37 18.74 -8.69 -17.16
C ALA A 37 18.81 -10.23 -17.29
N PRO A 38 18.97 -10.80 -18.51
CA PRO A 38 19.25 -12.21 -18.69
C PRO A 38 20.61 -12.66 -18.13
N LEU A 39 21.56 -11.76 -17.88
CA LEU A 39 22.85 -12.12 -17.29
C LEU A 39 22.63 -12.60 -15.84
N SER A 40 22.88 -13.88 -15.61
CA SER A 40 22.78 -14.50 -14.28
C SER A 40 24.09 -15.22 -13.98
N PRO A 41 25.10 -14.52 -13.43
CA PRO A 41 26.34 -15.19 -13.01
C PRO A 41 26.03 -16.21 -11.90
N PRO A 42 26.84 -17.26 -11.70
CA PRO A 42 26.67 -18.20 -10.58
C PRO A 42 26.63 -17.50 -9.22
N CYS A 43 25.99 -18.12 -8.23
CA CYS A 43 26.06 -17.64 -6.85
C CYS A 43 27.50 -17.78 -6.31
N LEU A 44 27.98 -16.78 -5.56
CA LEU A 44 29.30 -16.78 -4.92
C LEU A 44 29.47 -17.94 -3.94
N SER A 45 28.37 -18.39 -3.32
CA SER A 45 28.33 -19.54 -2.41
C SER A 45 28.38 -20.89 -3.13
N SER A 46 28.21 -20.92 -4.45
CA SER A 46 28.24 -22.15 -5.27
C SER A 46 28.83 -21.86 -6.66
N PRO A 47 30.14 -21.52 -6.73
CA PRO A 47 30.79 -21.12 -7.99
C PRO A 47 30.92 -22.28 -9.00
N ALA A 48 30.71 -23.53 -8.56
CA ALA A 48 30.91 -24.73 -9.35
C ALA A 48 29.62 -25.39 -9.90
N SER A 49 28.42 -24.89 -9.55
CA SER A 49 27.20 -25.38 -10.21
C SER A 49 27.04 -24.65 -11.54
N SER A 50 27.50 -25.28 -12.62
CA SER A 50 26.90 -25.06 -13.93
C SER A 50 25.44 -25.49 -13.82
N SER A 51 24.57 -24.57 -13.40
CA SER A 51 23.14 -24.78 -13.54
C SER A 51 22.91 -24.94 -15.04
N SER A 52 22.63 -26.17 -15.46
CA SER A 52 21.99 -26.46 -16.72
C SER A 52 20.61 -25.81 -16.67
N ASP A 53 20.57 -24.49 -16.86
CA ASP A 53 19.31 -23.82 -17.13
C ASP A 53 18.72 -24.52 -18.34
N PRO A 54 17.45 -24.94 -18.30
CA PRO A 54 16.81 -25.44 -19.49
C PRO A 54 16.90 -24.33 -20.54
N ASN A 55 17.77 -24.53 -21.54
CA ASN A 55 18.02 -23.66 -22.70
C ASN A 55 16.78 -23.59 -23.62
N SER A 56 15.61 -23.36 -23.05
CA SER A 56 14.39 -23.07 -23.76
C SER A 56 14.30 -21.55 -23.93
N THR A 57 13.92 -21.12 -25.12
CA THR A 57 13.64 -19.70 -25.42
C THR A 57 12.61 -19.11 -24.43
N VAL A 58 11.71 -19.95 -23.91
CA VAL A 58 10.69 -19.58 -22.91
C VAL A 58 11.33 -19.25 -21.56
N SER A 59 12.27 -20.06 -21.07
CA SER A 59 12.99 -19.78 -19.82
C SER A 59 13.73 -18.45 -19.88
N ALA A 60 14.44 -18.20 -20.98
CA ALA A 60 15.14 -16.94 -21.21
C ALA A 60 14.16 -15.76 -21.29
N ALA A 61 13.04 -15.91 -22.00
CA ALA A 61 12.01 -14.88 -22.12
C ALA A 61 11.41 -14.52 -20.75
N VAL A 62 11.04 -15.50 -19.92
CA VAL A 62 10.49 -15.26 -18.57
C VAL A 62 11.53 -14.63 -17.66
N SER A 63 12.78 -15.12 -17.67
CA SER A 63 13.86 -14.54 -16.87
C SER A 63 14.16 -13.09 -17.24
N SER A 64 14.03 -12.74 -18.52
CA SER A 64 14.22 -11.37 -19.03
C SER A 64 13.13 -10.37 -18.57
N LEU A 65 12.06 -10.84 -17.93
CA LEU A 65 11.00 -9.98 -17.35
C LEU A 65 11.43 -9.36 -16.01
N ALA A 66 12.55 -9.77 -15.43
CA ALA A 66 13.18 -9.08 -14.31
C ALA A 66 13.90 -7.82 -14.81
N VAL A 67 13.14 -6.76 -15.00
CA VAL A 67 13.65 -5.47 -15.51
C VAL A 67 14.06 -4.57 -14.36
N TRP A 68 15.09 -3.74 -14.57
CA TRP A 68 15.53 -2.71 -13.61
C TRP A 68 15.81 -3.30 -12.22
N ASP A 69 15.19 -2.73 -11.18
CA ASP A 69 15.34 -3.19 -9.79
C ASP A 69 14.84 -4.64 -9.58
N GLY A 70 14.05 -5.18 -10.52
CA GLY A 70 13.59 -6.57 -10.47
C GLY A 70 14.75 -7.57 -10.40
N VAL A 71 15.87 -7.32 -11.09
CA VAL A 71 17.06 -8.17 -11.00
C VAL A 71 17.62 -8.18 -9.57
N HIS A 72 17.59 -7.02 -8.90
CA HIS A 72 18.05 -6.87 -7.53
C HIS A 72 17.10 -7.44 -6.47
N PHE A 73 15.85 -7.74 -6.82
CA PHE A 73 14.95 -8.53 -5.98
C PHE A 73 15.05 -10.04 -6.25
N ALA A 74 15.26 -10.43 -7.52
CA ALA A 74 15.45 -11.83 -7.90
C ALA A 74 16.76 -12.40 -7.31
N ARG A 75 17.85 -11.63 -7.38
CA ARG A 75 19.18 -12.12 -6.97
C ARG A 75 19.26 -12.54 -5.50
N PRO A 76 18.77 -11.75 -4.52
CA PRO A 76 18.76 -12.19 -3.12
C PRO A 76 17.83 -13.38 -2.84
N ALA A 77 16.78 -13.57 -3.65
CA ALA A 77 15.91 -14.75 -3.54
C ALA A 77 16.59 -16.02 -4.07
N GLU A 78 17.49 -15.85 -5.03
CA GLU A 78 18.25 -16.92 -5.67
C GLU A 78 19.48 -17.31 -4.85
N CYS A 79 20.35 -16.34 -4.57
CA CYS A 79 21.68 -16.54 -4.00
C CYS A 79 21.85 -16.03 -2.56
N GLY A 80 20.84 -15.36 -2.01
CA GLY A 80 21.00 -14.60 -0.76
C GLY A 80 21.66 -13.23 -0.98
N TYR A 81 21.88 -12.51 0.12
CA TYR A 81 22.42 -11.15 0.08
C TYR A 81 23.96 -11.17 -0.04
N GLU A 82 24.45 -11.26 -1.27
CA GLU A 82 25.87 -11.40 -1.59
C GLU A 82 26.63 -10.06 -1.60
N TYR A 83 25.99 -9.02 -2.13
CA TYR A 83 26.64 -7.72 -2.31
C TYR A 83 26.08 -6.65 -1.37
N GLU A 84 26.93 -5.72 -0.94
CA GLU A 84 26.58 -4.62 -0.04
C GLU A 84 25.38 -3.80 -0.55
N GLN A 85 25.36 -3.45 -1.84
CA GLN A 85 24.27 -2.71 -2.47
C GLN A 85 22.93 -3.47 -2.46
N SER A 86 22.95 -4.81 -2.36
CA SER A 86 21.73 -5.62 -2.37
C SER A 86 20.87 -5.37 -1.12
N PHE A 87 21.48 -4.91 -0.01
CA PHE A 87 20.76 -4.56 1.21
C PHE A 87 19.91 -3.28 1.11
N ALA A 88 19.95 -2.56 -0.03
CA ALA A 88 18.93 -1.56 -0.35
C ALA A 88 17.55 -2.20 -0.60
N PHE A 89 17.52 -3.46 -1.04
CA PHE A 89 16.32 -4.21 -1.41
C PHE A 89 15.89 -5.08 -0.22
N LEU A 90 14.92 -4.59 0.55
CA LEU A 90 14.50 -5.22 1.81
C LEU A 90 13.90 -6.63 1.63
N PRO A 91 13.93 -7.48 2.68
CA PRO A 91 13.86 -8.93 2.52
C PRO A 91 12.47 -9.50 2.25
N LEU A 92 11.38 -8.74 2.45
CA LEU A 92 10.05 -9.33 2.33
C LEU A 92 9.75 -9.87 0.94
N LEU A 93 10.03 -9.10 -0.11
CA LEU A 93 9.77 -9.55 -1.48
C LEU A 93 10.69 -10.73 -1.86
N PRO A 94 12.03 -10.64 -1.72
CA PRO A 94 12.91 -11.76 -2.04
C PRO A 94 12.59 -13.04 -1.27
N ALA A 95 12.29 -12.94 0.04
CA ALA A 95 11.92 -14.10 0.84
C ALA A 95 10.57 -14.70 0.40
N SER A 96 9.59 -13.85 0.05
CA SER A 96 8.26 -14.33 -0.38
C SER A 96 8.31 -15.02 -1.74
N ILE A 97 9.08 -14.49 -2.70
CA ILE A 97 9.22 -15.13 -4.02
C ILE A 97 10.03 -16.42 -3.93
N ALA A 98 11.07 -16.48 -3.08
CA ALA A 98 11.82 -17.70 -2.83
C ALA A 98 10.94 -18.78 -2.19
N LEU A 99 10.13 -18.41 -1.18
CA LEU A 99 9.18 -19.31 -0.54
C LEU A 99 8.17 -19.85 -1.56
N LEU A 100 7.61 -18.98 -2.40
CA LEU A 100 6.59 -19.37 -3.39
C LEU A 100 7.18 -20.29 -4.47
N ALA A 101 8.39 -19.98 -4.96
CA ALA A 101 9.12 -20.82 -5.91
C ALA A 101 9.46 -22.20 -5.33
N ARG A 102 9.87 -22.26 -4.05
CA ARG A 102 10.24 -23.49 -3.35
C ARG A 102 9.06 -24.26 -2.73
N SER A 103 7.84 -23.77 -2.87
CA SER A 103 6.63 -24.44 -2.40
C SER A 103 5.63 -24.68 -3.53
N LEU A 104 4.85 -23.67 -3.90
CA LEU A 104 3.75 -23.77 -4.85
C LEU A 104 4.23 -24.04 -6.28
N PHE A 105 5.34 -23.41 -6.69
CA PHE A 105 5.82 -23.46 -8.08
C PHE A 105 7.02 -24.40 -8.31
N VAL A 106 7.35 -25.26 -7.35
CA VAL A 106 8.39 -26.29 -7.50
C VAL A 106 8.22 -27.13 -8.77
N PRO A 107 7.00 -27.57 -9.16
CA PRO A 107 6.83 -28.39 -10.37
C PRO A 107 7.24 -27.68 -11.67
N LEU A 108 7.31 -26.34 -11.67
CA LEU A 108 7.72 -25.56 -12.84
C LEU A 108 9.25 -25.42 -12.97
N VAL A 109 10.00 -25.71 -11.90
CA VAL A 109 11.47 -25.54 -11.86
C VAL A 109 12.18 -26.42 -12.90
N PRO A 110 11.86 -27.71 -13.07
CA PRO A 110 12.50 -28.55 -14.09
C PRO A 110 12.23 -28.09 -15.53
N VAL A 111 11.13 -27.35 -15.76
CA VAL A 111 10.69 -26.92 -17.10
C VAL A 111 11.23 -25.54 -17.46
N LEU A 112 11.14 -24.59 -16.54
CA LEU A 112 11.47 -23.18 -16.78
C LEU A 112 12.83 -22.77 -16.20
N GLY A 113 13.43 -23.55 -15.31
CA GLY A 113 14.60 -23.15 -14.55
C GLY A 113 14.22 -22.31 -13.33
N TYR A 114 15.08 -22.33 -12.31
CA TYR A 114 14.77 -21.74 -11.00
C TYR A 114 14.59 -20.22 -11.06
N ARG A 115 15.45 -19.52 -11.81
CA ARG A 115 15.35 -18.05 -11.99
C ARG A 115 14.04 -17.63 -12.64
N ALA A 116 13.64 -18.29 -13.73
CA ALA A 116 12.36 -17.99 -14.39
C ALA A 116 11.17 -18.21 -13.44
N VAL A 117 11.21 -19.27 -12.61
CA VAL A 117 10.17 -19.53 -11.59
C VAL A 117 10.16 -18.45 -10.51
N LEU A 118 11.32 -17.93 -10.07
CA LEU A 118 11.38 -16.79 -9.13
C LEU A 118 10.73 -15.53 -9.72
N VAL A 119 11.03 -15.22 -10.99
CA VAL A 119 10.43 -14.08 -11.68
C VAL A 119 8.92 -14.26 -11.80
N LEU A 120 8.45 -15.42 -12.26
CA LEU A 120 7.03 -15.75 -12.34
C LEU A 120 6.35 -15.63 -10.96
N SER A 121 6.99 -16.15 -9.92
CA SER A 121 6.52 -16.06 -8.53
C SER A 121 6.28 -14.61 -8.11
N GLY A 122 7.21 -13.71 -8.43
CA GLY A 122 7.08 -12.29 -8.11
C GLY A 122 5.98 -11.58 -8.89
N TYR A 123 5.81 -11.88 -10.18
CA TYR A 123 4.68 -11.34 -10.96
C TYR A 123 3.34 -11.80 -10.36
N VAL A 124 3.18 -13.10 -10.07
CA VAL A 124 1.94 -13.61 -9.45
C VAL A 124 1.72 -12.95 -8.09
N LEU A 125 2.74 -12.95 -7.21
CA LEU A 125 2.65 -12.41 -5.86
C LEU A 125 2.26 -10.92 -5.87
N ASN A 126 2.90 -10.11 -6.70
CA ASN A 126 2.67 -8.67 -6.72
C ASN A 126 1.29 -8.30 -7.28
N ASN A 127 0.82 -9.02 -8.30
CA ASN A 127 -0.50 -8.76 -8.86
C ASN A 127 -1.62 -9.20 -7.89
N VAL A 128 -1.46 -10.34 -7.21
CA VAL A 128 -2.38 -10.76 -6.13
C VAL A 128 -2.35 -9.77 -4.96
N ALA A 129 -1.14 -9.36 -4.53
CA ALA A 129 -0.97 -8.41 -3.45
C ALA A 129 -1.61 -7.05 -3.78
N PHE A 130 -1.49 -6.58 -5.02
CA PHE A 130 -2.13 -5.34 -5.45
C PHE A 130 -3.67 -5.42 -5.40
N VAL A 131 -4.25 -6.52 -5.87
CA VAL A 131 -5.71 -6.73 -5.81
C VAL A 131 -6.19 -6.72 -4.36
N ALA A 132 -5.47 -7.37 -3.45
CA ALA A 132 -5.75 -7.32 -2.02
C ALA A 132 -5.56 -5.91 -1.44
N ALA A 133 -4.51 -5.17 -1.86
CA ALA A 133 -4.28 -3.79 -1.47
C ALA A 133 -5.44 -2.88 -1.89
N ALA A 134 -5.99 -3.05 -3.11
CA ALA A 134 -7.14 -2.29 -3.59
C ALA A 134 -8.42 -2.58 -2.79
N ALA A 135 -8.61 -3.83 -2.35
CA ALA A 135 -9.71 -4.19 -1.46
C ALA A 135 -9.60 -3.46 -0.10
N TYR A 136 -8.41 -3.47 0.52
CA TYR A 136 -8.17 -2.72 1.76
C TYR A 136 -8.26 -1.21 1.56
N PHE A 137 -7.78 -0.69 0.43
CA PHE A 137 -7.89 0.72 0.06
C PHE A 137 -9.34 1.19 0.05
N TYR A 138 -10.22 0.44 -0.62
CA TYR A 138 -11.64 0.76 -0.68
C TYR A 138 -12.28 0.72 0.70
N ARG A 139 -12.04 -0.34 1.48
CA ARG A 139 -12.59 -0.47 2.85
C ARG A 139 -12.12 0.66 3.76
N LEU A 140 -10.83 0.98 3.72
CA LEU A 140 -10.25 2.10 4.47
C LEU A 140 -10.86 3.44 4.03
N SER A 141 -11.05 3.64 2.71
CA SER A 141 -11.64 4.86 2.18
C SER A 141 -13.09 5.03 2.61
N VAL A 142 -13.89 3.96 2.61
CA VAL A 142 -15.27 3.99 3.13
C VAL A 142 -15.27 4.34 4.61
N LEU A 143 -14.37 3.74 5.39
CA LEU A 143 -14.25 3.97 6.83
C LEU A 143 -13.90 5.42 7.17
N ILE A 144 -12.96 6.03 6.44
CA ILE A 144 -12.47 7.38 6.74
C ILE A 144 -13.33 8.47 6.11
N LEU A 145 -13.72 8.32 4.84
CA LEU A 145 -14.47 9.35 4.11
C LEU A 145 -15.96 9.32 4.42
N LYS A 146 -16.50 8.17 4.85
CA LYS A 146 -17.95 7.93 5.03
C LYS A 146 -18.81 8.19 3.78
N ASP A 147 -18.21 8.47 2.63
CA ASP A 147 -18.86 8.54 1.33
C ASP A 147 -18.39 7.36 0.46
N GLN A 148 -19.30 6.41 0.26
CA GLN A 148 -19.04 5.24 -0.57
C GLN A 148 -18.79 5.60 -2.05
N LYS A 149 -19.40 6.67 -2.57
CA LYS A 149 -19.16 7.11 -3.95
C LYS A 149 -17.77 7.73 -4.09
N ALA A 150 -17.34 8.58 -3.15
CA ALA A 150 -15.97 9.08 -3.12
C ALA A 150 -14.94 7.96 -2.95
N ALA A 151 -15.17 7.03 -2.01
CA ALA A 151 -14.31 5.87 -1.79
C ALA A 151 -14.17 5.00 -3.04
N TYR A 152 -15.27 4.75 -3.76
CA TYR A 152 -15.22 4.01 -5.02
C TYR A 152 -14.41 4.73 -6.09
N ARG A 153 -14.65 6.04 -6.31
CA ARG A 153 -13.89 6.85 -7.28
C ARG A 153 -12.40 6.88 -6.95
N ALA A 154 -12.04 7.06 -5.69
CA ALA A 154 -10.64 7.00 -5.25
C ALA A 154 -10.04 5.61 -5.52
N SER A 155 -10.81 4.54 -5.33
CA SER A 155 -10.35 3.17 -5.57
C SER A 155 -10.15 2.88 -7.06
N VAL A 156 -10.99 3.43 -7.94
CA VAL A 156 -10.79 3.38 -9.40
C VAL A 156 -9.46 4.05 -9.75
N LEU A 157 -9.20 5.25 -9.23
CA LEU A 157 -7.94 5.96 -9.46
C LEU A 157 -6.73 5.16 -8.93
N PHE A 158 -6.84 4.55 -7.74
CA PHE A 158 -5.80 3.68 -7.20
C PHE A 158 -5.53 2.46 -8.09
N CYS A 159 -6.58 1.83 -8.63
CA CYS A 159 -6.47 0.70 -9.55
C CYS A 159 -5.73 1.05 -10.85
N PHE A 160 -5.79 2.31 -11.29
CA PHE A 160 -5.15 2.81 -12.51
C PHE A 160 -4.10 3.90 -12.18
N ASN A 161 -3.38 3.73 -11.08
CA ASN A 161 -2.44 4.75 -10.66
C ASN A 161 -1.22 4.85 -11.61
N PRO A 162 -0.54 6.01 -11.69
CA PRO A 162 0.62 6.24 -12.55
C PRO A 162 1.82 5.31 -12.30
N ALA A 163 1.94 4.73 -11.10
CA ALA A 163 2.98 3.77 -10.74
C ALA A 163 2.58 2.31 -11.05
N SER A 164 1.49 2.06 -11.78
CA SER A 164 0.90 0.72 -11.96
C SER A 164 1.86 -0.32 -12.54
N VAL A 165 2.87 0.09 -13.32
CA VAL A 165 3.87 -0.84 -13.84
C VAL A 165 4.71 -1.46 -12.70
N PHE A 166 5.09 -0.68 -11.68
CA PHE A 166 5.80 -1.17 -10.49
C PHE A 166 4.92 -2.06 -9.61
N TYR A 167 3.61 -1.82 -9.62
CA TYR A 167 2.66 -2.70 -8.92
C TYR A 167 2.37 -4.01 -9.66
N SER A 168 2.79 -4.13 -10.92
CA SER A 168 2.51 -5.30 -11.77
C SER A 168 3.77 -6.11 -12.09
N SER A 169 4.96 -5.53 -11.95
CA SER A 169 6.27 -6.14 -12.17
C SER A 169 6.93 -6.59 -10.86
N LEU A 170 8.14 -7.16 -10.93
CA LEU A 170 8.90 -7.69 -9.78
C LEU A 170 9.47 -6.57 -8.88
N TYR A 171 8.61 -5.95 -8.10
CA TYR A 171 8.87 -4.74 -7.32
C TYR A 171 8.17 -4.79 -5.94
N SER A 172 8.67 -4.07 -4.93
CA SER A 172 8.16 -4.20 -3.54
C SER A 172 6.87 -3.40 -3.25
N GLU A 173 6.45 -2.57 -4.20
CA GLU A 173 5.35 -1.61 -4.12
C GLU A 173 4.03 -2.29 -3.77
N SER A 174 3.69 -3.42 -4.39
CA SER A 174 2.43 -4.14 -4.13
C SER A 174 2.35 -4.72 -2.73
N LEU A 175 3.43 -5.35 -2.25
CA LEU A 175 3.48 -5.86 -0.88
C LEU A 175 3.46 -4.71 0.13
N TYR A 176 4.21 -3.63 -0.14
CA TYR A 176 4.19 -2.45 0.71
C TYR A 176 2.79 -1.84 0.82
N ALA A 177 2.07 -1.68 -0.29
CA ALA A 177 0.71 -1.16 -0.30
C ALA A 177 -0.27 -2.11 0.41
N LEU A 178 -0.18 -3.41 0.16
CA LEU A 178 -1.01 -4.41 0.85
C LEU A 178 -0.88 -4.30 2.36
N PHE A 179 0.36 -4.36 2.86
CA PHE A 179 0.63 -4.38 4.30
C PHE A 179 0.41 -3.01 4.96
N SER A 180 0.72 -1.91 4.27
CA SER A 180 0.45 -0.56 4.77
C SER A 180 -1.05 -0.29 4.83
N LEU A 181 -1.78 -0.44 3.71
CA LEU A 181 -3.21 -0.14 3.65
C LEU A 181 -4.04 -1.13 4.48
N GLY A 182 -3.67 -2.41 4.48
CA GLY A 182 -4.29 -3.42 5.35
C GLY A 182 -4.04 -3.13 6.83
N GLY A 183 -2.81 -2.76 7.19
CA GLY A 183 -2.47 -2.35 8.55
C GLY A 183 -3.23 -1.12 9.01
N LEU A 184 -3.36 -0.10 8.15
CA LEU A 184 -4.16 1.09 8.43
C LEU A 184 -5.64 0.77 8.55
N PHE A 185 -6.20 -0.05 7.65
CA PHE A 185 -7.58 -0.52 7.77
C PHE A 185 -7.82 -1.18 9.13
N TYR A 186 -6.98 -2.13 9.53
CA TYR A 186 -7.14 -2.81 10.80
C TYR A 186 -6.89 -1.91 12.01
N LEU A 187 -6.02 -0.91 11.88
CA LEU A 187 -5.79 0.08 12.92
C LEU A 187 -7.09 0.84 13.18
N PHE A 188 -7.63 1.50 12.15
CA PHE A 188 -8.85 2.30 12.28
C PHE A 188 -10.09 1.45 12.58
N SER A 189 -10.09 0.16 12.21
CA SER A 189 -11.13 -0.81 12.62
C SER A 189 -10.98 -1.36 14.05
N GLY A 190 -9.94 -0.97 14.79
CA GLY A 190 -9.74 -1.35 16.20
C GLY A 190 -8.90 -2.61 16.47
N ALA A 191 -8.53 -3.40 15.46
CA ALA A 191 -7.70 -4.60 15.62
C ALA A 191 -6.20 -4.27 15.65
N ASN A 192 -5.76 -3.65 16.74
CA ASN A 192 -4.41 -3.11 16.89
C ASN A 192 -3.29 -4.15 16.74
N THR A 193 -3.51 -5.41 17.13
CA THR A 193 -2.48 -6.47 17.00
C THR A 193 -2.24 -6.83 15.54
N VAL A 194 -3.32 -7.07 14.78
CA VAL A 194 -3.23 -7.36 13.34
C VAL A 194 -2.64 -6.15 12.60
N ALA A 195 -3.07 -4.94 12.97
CA ALA A 195 -2.51 -3.71 12.44
C ALA A 195 -1.00 -3.61 12.68
N ALA A 196 -0.51 -3.88 13.90
CA ALA A 196 0.91 -3.84 14.21
C ALA A 196 1.71 -4.86 13.37
N ILE A 197 1.21 -6.08 13.20
CA ILE A 197 1.84 -7.12 12.35
C ILE A 197 1.91 -6.66 10.89
N MET A 198 0.81 -6.19 10.32
CA MET A 198 0.82 -5.74 8.92
C MET A 198 1.69 -4.51 8.73
N LEU A 199 1.64 -3.52 9.63
CA LEU A 199 2.50 -2.34 9.53
C LEU A 199 3.99 -2.69 9.71
N ALA A 200 4.35 -3.65 10.56
CA ALA A 200 5.72 -4.14 10.67
C ALA A 200 6.17 -4.82 9.37
N LEU A 201 5.33 -5.67 8.76
CA LEU A 201 5.60 -6.29 7.47
C LEU A 201 5.77 -5.25 6.36
N SER A 202 5.03 -4.13 6.39
CA SER A 202 5.24 -3.04 5.45
C SER A 202 6.67 -2.46 5.52
N GLY A 203 7.24 -2.39 6.74
CA GLY A 203 8.62 -1.99 6.99
C GLY A 203 9.66 -3.00 6.49
N SER A 204 9.29 -4.28 6.35
CA SER A 204 10.11 -5.30 5.70
C SER A 204 10.02 -5.28 4.17
N ALA A 205 8.98 -4.67 3.59
CA ALA A 205 8.88 -4.48 2.15
C ALA A 205 9.69 -3.27 1.69
N ARG A 206 9.58 -2.16 2.44
CA ARG A 206 10.25 -0.89 2.16
C ARG A 206 10.54 -0.12 3.45
N SER A 207 11.64 0.60 3.48
CA SER A 207 12.11 1.37 4.64
C SER A 207 11.10 2.44 5.10
N ASN A 208 10.34 3.04 4.19
CA ASN A 208 9.29 4.01 4.52
C ASN A 208 8.10 3.39 5.26
N GLY A 209 7.95 2.06 5.31
CA GLY A 209 6.97 1.40 6.17
C GLY A 209 7.21 1.63 7.66
N ALA A 210 8.44 1.93 8.07
CA ALA A 210 8.74 2.29 9.46
C ALA A 210 8.01 3.56 9.93
N LEU A 211 7.72 4.48 9.00
CA LEU A 211 6.98 5.72 9.28
C LEU A 211 5.52 5.45 9.68
N ASN A 212 5.00 4.25 9.41
CA ASN A 212 3.65 3.86 9.82
C ASN A 212 3.49 3.79 11.35
N ALA A 213 4.59 3.76 12.12
CA ALA A 213 4.56 3.90 13.58
C ALA A 213 3.86 5.19 14.05
N GLY A 214 3.93 6.26 13.24
CA GLY A 214 3.27 7.54 13.52
C GLY A 214 1.76 7.43 13.72
N TYR A 215 1.10 6.46 13.08
CA TYR A 215 -0.34 6.24 13.26
C TYR A 215 -0.70 5.69 14.64
N PHE A 216 0.16 4.85 15.24
CA PHE A 216 -0.03 4.41 16.62
C PHE A 216 0.24 5.54 17.61
N CYS A 217 1.23 6.40 17.34
CA CYS A 217 1.46 7.60 18.15
C CYS A 217 0.24 8.52 18.12
N PHE A 218 -0.34 8.76 16.94
CA PHE A 218 -1.56 9.56 16.81
C PHE A 218 -2.74 8.96 17.59
N GLN A 219 -2.97 7.65 17.47
CA GLN A 219 -4.00 6.97 18.26
C GLN A 219 -3.75 7.12 19.76
N ALA A 220 -2.50 7.00 20.21
CA ALA A 220 -2.13 7.14 21.60
C ALA A 220 -2.47 8.53 22.12
N LEU A 221 -2.21 9.58 21.32
CA LEU A 221 -2.54 10.95 21.67
C LEU A 221 -4.06 11.13 21.85
N LEU A 222 -4.88 10.57 20.95
CA LEU A 222 -6.34 10.62 21.09
C LEU A 222 -6.81 9.90 22.38
N GLN A 223 -6.28 8.71 22.65
CA GLN A 223 -6.63 7.92 23.84
C GLN A 223 -6.12 8.55 25.13
N ALA A 224 -4.93 9.14 25.12
CA ALA A 224 -4.34 9.87 26.23
C ALA A 224 -5.16 11.11 26.55
N TYR A 225 -5.59 11.86 25.54
CA TYR A 225 -6.45 13.03 25.72
C TYR A 225 -7.79 12.66 26.37
N ASP A 226 -8.47 11.62 25.87
CA ASP A 226 -9.71 11.11 26.46
C ASP A 226 -9.52 10.65 27.92
N ALA A 227 -8.46 9.87 28.17
CA ALA A 227 -8.13 9.37 29.50
C ALA A 227 -7.80 10.49 30.51
N ALA A 228 -7.07 11.52 30.07
CA ALA A 228 -6.67 12.65 30.90
C ALA A 228 -7.83 13.62 31.17
N VAL A 229 -8.55 14.01 30.12
CA VAL A 229 -9.54 15.10 30.20
C VAL A 229 -10.90 14.58 30.67
N GLN A 230 -11.42 13.51 30.07
CA GLN A 230 -12.76 13.00 30.41
C GLN A 230 -12.74 12.07 31.60
N LYS A 231 -11.87 11.04 31.53
CA LYS A 231 -11.86 9.97 32.55
C LYS A 231 -11.06 10.36 33.79
N LYS A 232 -10.22 11.40 33.72
CA LYS A 232 -9.31 11.86 34.78
C LYS A 232 -8.51 10.70 35.41
N ARG A 233 -8.07 9.74 34.60
CA ARG A 233 -7.38 8.51 35.02
C ARG A 233 -5.96 8.49 34.46
N PRO A 234 -4.93 8.93 35.21
CA PRO A 234 -3.56 9.02 34.70
C PRO A 234 -2.97 7.64 34.35
N LEU A 235 -3.38 6.58 35.04
CA LEU A 235 -2.95 5.21 34.71
C LEU A 235 -3.35 4.79 33.29
N LEU A 236 -4.51 5.23 32.81
CA LEU A 236 -4.95 4.94 31.43
C LEU A 236 -4.13 5.71 30.40
N VAL A 237 -3.68 6.92 30.74
CA VAL A 237 -2.75 7.71 29.91
C VAL A 237 -1.43 6.97 29.77
N VAL A 238 -0.82 6.57 30.88
CA VAL A 238 0.45 5.82 30.89
C VAL A 238 0.30 4.52 30.09
N ARG A 239 -0.79 3.77 30.30
CA ARG A 239 -1.07 2.54 29.55
C ARG A 239 -1.17 2.79 28.03
N ALA A 240 -1.85 3.85 27.61
CA ALA A 240 -1.98 4.19 26.19
C ALA A 240 -0.62 4.53 25.57
N LEU A 241 0.20 5.33 26.27
CA LEU A 241 1.53 5.73 25.81
C LEU A 241 2.51 4.54 25.76
N VAL A 242 2.54 3.69 26.79
CA VAL A 242 3.38 2.48 26.81
C VAL A 242 2.96 1.50 25.70
N ALA A 243 1.65 1.27 25.54
CA ALA A 243 1.16 0.39 24.47
C ALA A 243 1.53 0.92 23.07
N ALA A 244 1.50 2.24 22.88
CA ALA A 244 1.94 2.86 21.63
C ALA A 244 3.45 2.75 21.42
N ALA A 245 4.25 2.99 22.45
CA ALA A 245 5.71 2.83 22.39
C ALA A 245 6.09 1.39 22.00
N LEU A 246 5.51 0.38 22.65
CA LEU A 246 5.76 -1.03 22.33
C LEU A 246 5.37 -1.38 20.88
N ARG A 247 4.22 -0.90 20.40
CA ARG A 247 3.78 -1.13 19.02
C ARG A 247 4.64 -0.41 18.00
N SER A 248 5.08 0.82 18.31
CA SER A 248 6.02 1.56 17.46
C SER A 248 7.37 0.85 17.37
N ILE A 249 7.93 0.39 18.50
CA ILE A 249 9.15 -0.42 18.52
C ILE A 249 8.98 -1.68 17.66
N PHE A 250 7.84 -2.36 17.78
CA PHE A 250 7.54 -3.55 16.97
C PHE A 250 7.49 -3.25 15.47
N ILE A 251 7.00 -2.08 15.05
CA ILE A 251 7.02 -1.66 13.64
C ILE A 251 8.45 -1.40 13.13
N PHE A 252 9.33 -0.84 13.96
CA PHE A 252 10.73 -0.61 13.60
C PHE A 252 11.58 -1.89 13.60
N LEU A 253 11.16 -2.92 14.35
CA LEU A 253 11.94 -4.14 14.56
C LEU A 253 12.41 -4.80 13.26
N PRO A 254 11.59 -5.02 12.21
CA PRO A 254 12.06 -5.71 11.02
C PRO A 254 13.10 -4.93 10.22
N PHE A 255 13.00 -3.59 10.20
CA PHE A 255 13.99 -2.75 9.54
C PHE A 255 15.36 -2.88 10.23
N PHE A 256 15.39 -2.73 11.56
CA PHE A 256 16.65 -2.84 12.32
C PHE A 256 17.19 -4.27 12.37
N ALA A 257 16.33 -5.28 12.41
CA ALA A 257 16.75 -6.68 12.30
C ALA A 257 17.47 -6.92 10.96
N PHE A 258 16.97 -6.34 9.87
CA PHE A 258 17.62 -6.44 8.57
C PHE A 258 18.94 -5.64 8.50
N GLN A 259 19.02 -4.47 9.16
CA GLN A 259 20.30 -3.75 9.30
C GLN A 259 21.34 -4.58 10.07
N ALA A 260 20.92 -5.24 11.16
CA ALA A 260 21.79 -6.11 11.95
C ALA A 260 22.24 -7.35 11.15
N TYR A 261 21.34 -7.96 10.37
CA TYR A 261 21.68 -9.04 9.46
C TYR A 261 22.76 -8.61 8.45
N GLY A 262 22.63 -7.43 7.85
CA GLY A 262 23.66 -6.89 6.96
C GLY A 262 24.98 -6.58 7.63
N TYR A 263 24.96 -6.05 8.86
CA TYR A 263 26.16 -5.86 9.67
C TYR A 263 26.88 -7.19 9.93
N VAL A 264 26.15 -8.22 10.33
CA VAL A 264 26.73 -9.55 10.59
C VAL A 264 27.32 -10.15 9.32
N ASN A 265 26.64 -10.03 8.17
CA ASN A 265 27.15 -10.61 6.92
C ASN A 265 28.38 -9.86 6.37
N ILE A 266 28.39 -8.53 6.41
CA ILE A 266 29.44 -7.73 5.76
C ILE A 266 30.58 -7.37 6.70
N CYS A 267 30.28 -6.99 7.95
CA CYS A 267 31.30 -6.50 8.88
C CYS A 267 31.92 -7.60 9.74
N VAL A 268 31.18 -8.67 10.04
CA VAL A 268 31.66 -9.77 10.90
C VAL A 268 32.16 -10.96 10.07
N HIS A 269 31.37 -11.41 9.10
CA HIS A 269 31.72 -12.55 8.25
C HIS A 269 32.38 -12.15 6.92
N GLY A 270 32.54 -10.85 6.64
CA GLY A 270 33.16 -10.37 5.42
C GLY A 270 34.66 -10.68 5.40
N SER A 271 35.15 -11.16 4.26
CA SER A 271 36.56 -11.55 4.05
C SER A 271 37.49 -10.37 3.67
N SER A 272 37.01 -9.12 3.76
CA SER A 272 37.80 -7.94 3.38
C SER A 272 38.72 -7.52 4.52
N GLU A 273 40.03 -7.40 4.23
CA GLU A 273 41.03 -6.93 5.21
C GLU A 273 40.73 -5.50 5.70
N GLU A 274 40.07 -4.68 4.88
CA GLU A 274 39.58 -3.36 5.28
C GLU A 274 38.08 -3.36 5.58
N LEU A 275 37.74 -3.07 6.85
CA LEU A 275 36.35 -2.82 7.25
C LEU A 275 35.82 -1.51 6.65
N ARG A 276 34.59 -1.58 6.13
CA ARG A 276 33.87 -0.43 5.56
C ARG A 276 33.65 0.67 6.61
N PRO A 277 33.64 1.96 6.22
CA PRO A 277 33.53 3.07 7.18
C PRO A 277 32.28 3.00 8.07
N TRP A 278 31.16 2.51 7.53
CA TRP A 278 29.91 2.39 8.28
C TRP A 278 29.95 1.26 9.33
N CYS A 279 30.80 0.25 9.18
CA CYS A 279 31.02 -0.77 10.20
C CYS A 279 31.67 -0.18 11.47
N LYS A 280 32.49 0.87 11.30
CA LYS A 280 33.22 1.55 12.38
C LYS A 280 32.42 2.70 13.02
N ALA A 281 31.27 3.05 12.46
CA ALA A 281 30.44 4.13 12.96
C ALA A 281 29.80 3.78 14.32
N LYS A 282 29.58 4.79 15.17
CA LYS A 282 28.91 4.62 16.49
C LYS A 282 27.57 3.91 16.39
N VAL A 283 26.84 4.18 15.31
CA VAL A 283 25.63 3.43 14.94
C VAL A 283 25.84 2.91 13.51
N PRO A 284 26.12 1.61 13.31
CA PRO A 284 26.39 1.06 12.00
C PRO A 284 25.09 0.96 11.17
N LEU A 285 24.80 2.00 10.40
CA LEU A 285 23.60 2.10 9.55
C LEU A 285 23.94 1.79 8.09
N LEU A 286 23.85 0.51 7.72
CA LEU A 286 24.10 0.02 6.37
C LEU A 286 23.22 0.73 5.32
N TYR A 287 21.91 0.78 5.53
CA TYR A 287 20.99 1.40 4.58
C TYR A 287 21.29 2.88 4.35
N GLY A 288 21.62 3.62 5.40
CA GLY A 288 22.01 5.04 5.29
C GLY A 288 23.30 5.22 4.49
N PHE A 289 24.30 4.37 4.74
CA PHE A 289 25.53 4.36 3.96
C PHE A 289 25.26 4.06 2.49
N ILE A 290 24.48 3.01 2.21
CA ILE A 290 24.13 2.62 0.84
C ILE A 290 23.47 3.77 0.07
N GLN A 291 22.44 4.38 0.66
CA GLN A 291 21.69 5.47 0.05
C GLN A 291 22.61 6.66 -0.30
N SER A 292 23.52 7.03 0.60
CA SER A 292 24.45 8.14 0.36
C SER A 292 25.60 7.78 -0.59
N HIS A 293 26.23 6.62 -0.42
CA HIS A 293 27.48 6.26 -1.10
C HIS A 293 27.25 5.79 -2.54
N TYR A 294 26.29 4.89 -2.77
CA TYR A 294 26.03 4.34 -4.10
C TYR A 294 25.01 5.15 -4.88
N TRP A 295 24.00 5.68 -4.19
CA TRP A 295 22.89 6.38 -4.83
C TRP A 295 22.95 7.90 -4.69
N GLY A 296 23.87 8.47 -3.91
CA GLY A 296 23.99 9.93 -3.78
C GLY A 296 22.82 10.62 -3.08
N VAL A 297 21.95 9.87 -2.39
CA VAL A 297 20.77 10.40 -1.70
C VAL A 297 21.20 11.33 -0.55
N GLY A 298 20.49 12.44 -0.39
CA GLY A 298 20.75 13.41 0.66
C GLY A 298 20.05 14.73 0.40
N PHE A 299 19.92 15.54 1.45
CA PHE A 299 19.22 16.82 1.39
C PHE A 299 19.80 17.72 0.28
N LEU A 300 18.93 18.11 -0.66
CA LEU A 300 19.20 18.95 -1.83
C LEU A 300 20.27 18.44 -2.81
N ARG A 301 20.81 17.22 -2.64
CA ARG A 301 21.88 16.70 -3.52
C ARG A 301 21.43 16.49 -4.96
N TYR A 302 20.14 16.27 -5.17
CA TYR A 302 19.56 16.04 -6.50
C TYR A 302 19.21 17.34 -7.27
N PHE A 303 19.31 18.51 -6.64
CA PHE A 303 18.95 19.80 -7.25
C PHE A 303 20.06 20.28 -8.18
N GLN A 304 20.16 19.65 -9.34
CA GLN A 304 21.08 20.00 -10.41
C GLN A 304 20.30 20.35 -11.68
N VAL A 305 20.80 21.30 -12.47
CA VAL A 305 20.14 21.73 -13.72
C VAL A 305 19.90 20.55 -14.68
N LYS A 306 20.84 19.59 -14.73
CA LYS A 306 20.73 18.37 -15.53
C LYS A 306 19.52 17.50 -15.17
N GLN A 307 18.99 17.64 -13.96
CA GLN A 307 17.87 16.84 -13.46
C GLN A 307 16.50 17.47 -13.72
N LEU A 308 16.44 18.67 -14.33
CA LEU A 308 15.18 19.36 -14.61
C LEU A 308 14.12 18.50 -15.34
N PRO A 309 14.47 17.65 -16.32
CA PRO A 309 13.49 16.75 -16.94
C PRO A 309 12.85 15.77 -15.93
N ASN A 310 13.61 15.29 -14.94
CA ASN A 310 13.09 14.39 -13.91
C ASN A 310 12.13 15.12 -12.96
N PHE A 311 12.36 16.40 -12.67
CA PHE A 311 11.42 17.22 -11.91
C PHE A 311 10.10 17.42 -12.68
N LEU A 312 10.17 17.63 -14.00
CA LEU A 312 8.96 17.71 -14.84
C LEU A 312 8.18 16.39 -14.83
N LEU A 313 8.87 15.25 -14.92
CA LEU A 313 8.25 13.93 -14.87
C LEU A 313 7.60 13.62 -13.52
N ALA A 314 8.17 14.12 -12.41
CA ALA A 314 7.60 13.95 -11.07
C ALA A 314 6.55 15.01 -10.72
N SER A 315 6.45 16.10 -11.50
CA SER A 315 5.57 17.23 -11.17
C SER A 315 4.10 16.87 -10.97
N PRO A 316 3.46 15.98 -11.77
CA PRO A 316 2.02 15.75 -11.60
C PRO A 316 1.66 15.10 -10.26
N VAL A 317 2.44 14.11 -9.81
CA VAL A 317 2.21 13.45 -8.51
C VAL A 317 2.51 14.40 -7.34
N LEU A 318 3.57 15.19 -7.45
CA LEU A 318 3.96 16.16 -6.41
C LEU A 318 2.93 17.28 -6.30
N SER A 319 2.46 17.82 -7.42
CA SER A 319 1.38 18.82 -7.44
C SER A 319 0.09 18.26 -6.83
N LEU A 320 -0.28 17.02 -7.14
CA LEU A 320 -1.47 16.38 -6.56
C LEU A 320 -1.30 16.14 -5.05
N ALA A 321 -0.11 15.74 -4.60
CA ALA A 321 0.21 15.59 -3.18
C ALA A 321 0.14 16.92 -2.42
N VAL A 322 0.77 17.98 -2.95
CA VAL A 322 0.72 19.33 -2.37
C VAL A 322 -0.71 19.86 -2.35
N TYR A 323 -1.47 19.69 -3.43
CA TYR A 323 -2.89 20.04 -3.46
C TYR A 323 -3.68 19.30 -2.38
N SER A 324 -3.50 17.99 -2.26
CA SER A 324 -4.15 17.17 -1.23
C SER A 324 -3.83 17.68 0.18
N ILE A 325 -2.55 18.00 0.46
CA ILE A 325 -2.13 18.53 1.75
C ILE A 325 -2.83 19.86 2.03
N ILE A 326 -2.80 20.80 1.08
CA ILE A 326 -3.41 22.12 1.25
C ILE A 326 -4.93 22.00 1.44
N HIS A 327 -5.59 21.21 0.60
CA HIS A 327 -7.05 21.00 0.64
C HIS A 327 -7.50 20.49 2.00
N TYR A 328 -6.94 19.38 2.46
CA TYR A 328 -7.34 18.77 3.72
C TYR A 328 -6.85 19.56 4.94
N THR A 329 -5.74 20.28 4.85
CA THR A 329 -5.32 21.19 5.94
C THR A 329 -6.30 22.35 6.10
N LYS A 330 -6.77 22.95 4.99
CA LYS A 330 -7.81 23.99 5.05
C LYS A 330 -9.11 23.46 5.61
N MET A 331 -9.52 22.26 5.18
CA MET A 331 -10.71 21.58 5.69
C MET A 331 -10.60 21.33 7.21
N LEU A 332 -9.46 20.80 7.68
CA LEU A 332 -9.22 20.58 9.11
C LEU A 332 -9.17 21.89 9.90
N HIS A 333 -8.59 22.95 9.34
CA HIS A 333 -8.55 24.27 9.97
C HIS A 333 -9.98 24.83 10.18
N GLN A 334 -10.82 24.75 9.15
CA GLN A 334 -12.23 25.16 9.24
C GLN A 334 -13.01 24.30 10.25
N LEU A 335 -12.72 23.00 10.29
CA LEU A 335 -13.30 22.08 11.27
C LEU A 335 -12.93 22.49 12.72
N PHE A 336 -11.67 22.84 12.97
CA PHE A 336 -11.21 23.30 14.28
C PHE A 336 -11.76 24.68 14.68
N GLN A 337 -12.11 25.53 13.71
CA GLN A 337 -12.77 26.81 13.98
C GLN A 337 -14.25 26.66 14.34
N THR A 338 -14.94 25.71 13.71
CA THR A 338 -16.40 25.53 13.85
C THR A 338 -16.79 24.64 15.02
N THR A 339 -15.97 23.62 15.32
CA THR A 339 -16.28 22.62 16.35
C THR A 339 -15.12 22.50 17.33
N SER A 340 -15.41 22.51 18.64
CA SER A 340 -14.40 22.28 19.67
C SER A 340 -13.63 20.96 19.42
N ILE A 341 -12.30 21.02 19.54
CA ILE A 341 -11.40 19.86 19.41
C ILE A 341 -11.87 18.70 20.30
N HIS A 342 -12.39 19.01 21.49
CA HIS A 342 -12.89 18.02 22.43
C HIS A 342 -14.02 17.17 21.83
N ARG A 343 -14.99 17.82 21.17
CA ARG A 343 -16.14 17.14 20.55
C ARG A 343 -15.68 16.25 19.40
N GLN A 344 -14.73 16.71 18.60
CA GLN A 344 -14.20 15.91 17.48
C GLN A 344 -13.46 14.66 17.95
N ILE A 345 -12.67 14.76 19.02
CA ILE A 345 -11.95 13.61 19.60
C ILE A 345 -12.95 12.57 20.13
N ILE A 346 -14.03 13.02 20.80
CA ILE A 346 -15.11 12.13 21.26
C ILE A 346 -15.72 11.37 20.07
N THR A 347 -16.17 12.10 19.06
CA THR A 347 -16.83 11.50 17.90
C THR A 347 -15.92 10.48 17.20
N ALA A 348 -14.63 10.81 17.03
CA ALA A 348 -13.66 9.88 16.43
C ALA A 348 -13.42 8.61 17.27
N LEU A 349 -13.49 8.69 18.60
CA LEU A 349 -13.35 7.53 19.48
C LEU A 349 -14.63 6.68 19.53
N GLU A 350 -15.80 7.30 19.52
CA GLU A 350 -17.11 6.63 19.44
C GLU A 350 -17.30 5.89 18.11
N GLU A 351 -16.95 6.52 16.99
CA GLU A 351 -16.99 5.88 15.67
C GLU A 351 -16.14 4.60 15.63
N ARG A 352 -14.99 4.65 16.29
CA ARG A 352 -14.07 3.52 16.35
C ARG A 352 -14.55 2.38 17.24
N SER A 353 -15.29 2.68 18.32
CA SER A 353 -15.88 1.66 19.17
C SER A 353 -17.03 0.95 18.47
N VAL A 354 -17.88 1.69 17.74
CA VAL A 354 -18.97 1.15 16.92
C VAL A 354 -18.46 0.23 15.82
N GLU A 355 -17.41 0.64 15.10
CA GLU A 355 -16.85 -0.17 14.03
C GLU A 355 -16.17 -1.45 14.56
N SER A 356 -15.51 -1.36 15.71
CA SER A 356 -14.96 -2.54 16.40
C SER A 356 -16.06 -3.53 16.79
N TYR A 357 -17.25 -3.04 17.15
CA TYR A 357 -18.40 -3.88 17.53
C TYR A 357 -19.02 -4.57 16.30
N LYS A 358 -19.33 -3.83 15.23
CA LYS A 358 -19.84 -4.39 13.97
C LYS A 358 -18.95 -5.51 13.41
N ARG A 359 -17.63 -5.35 13.55
CA ARG A 359 -16.68 -6.37 13.12
C ARG A 359 -16.69 -7.62 14.00
N SER A 360 -16.90 -7.48 15.31
CA SER A 360 -17.06 -8.64 16.19
C SER A 360 -18.26 -9.47 15.73
N ASP A 361 -19.35 -8.80 15.35
CA ASP A 361 -20.54 -9.45 14.84
C ASP A 361 -20.30 -10.10 13.47
N ASP A 362 -19.68 -9.41 12.50
CA ASP A 362 -19.33 -9.99 11.19
C ASP A 362 -18.39 -11.21 11.32
N MET A 363 -17.43 -11.16 12.23
CA MET A 363 -16.53 -12.29 12.52
C MET A 363 -17.29 -13.46 13.15
N THR A 364 -18.28 -13.17 14.02
CA THR A 364 -19.13 -14.19 14.64
C THR A 364 -20.06 -14.83 13.61
N VAL A 365 -20.60 -14.03 12.68
CA VAL A 365 -21.41 -14.50 11.55
C VAL A 365 -20.57 -15.34 10.57
N LEU A 366 -19.37 -14.90 10.18
CA LEU A 366 -18.44 -15.68 9.36
C LEU A 366 -18.03 -17.00 10.03
N ARG A 367 -17.81 -16.99 11.35
CA ARG A 367 -17.50 -18.19 12.13
C ARG A 367 -18.70 -19.13 12.24
N SER A 368 -19.93 -18.62 12.34
CA SER A 368 -21.17 -19.40 12.31
C SER A 368 -21.45 -20.01 10.93
N GLY A 369 -21.09 -19.30 9.85
CA GLY A 369 -21.16 -19.79 8.48
C GLY A 369 -20.13 -20.87 8.18
N LEU A 370 -18.95 -20.80 8.82
CA LEU A 370 -17.94 -21.88 8.76
C LEU A 370 -18.31 -23.09 9.66
N SER A 371 -18.95 -22.88 10.80
CA SER A 371 -19.42 -24.00 11.65
C SER A 371 -20.63 -24.74 11.07
N GLY A 372 -21.32 -24.15 10.07
CA GLY A 372 -22.40 -24.80 9.32
C GLY A 372 -21.95 -25.90 8.35
N PHE A 373 -20.63 -26.11 8.17
CA PHE A 373 -20.09 -27.13 7.26
C PHE A 373 -19.64 -28.43 7.95
N THR A 374 -19.77 -28.55 9.26
CA THR A 374 -19.47 -29.77 10.01
C THR A 374 -20.66 -30.14 10.88
N ASN A 375 -21.66 -30.80 10.29
CA ASN A 375 -22.47 -31.86 10.91
C ASN A 375 -23.52 -32.35 9.90
N LYS A 376 -23.18 -33.38 9.14
CA LYS A 376 -24.14 -34.22 8.40
C LYS A 376 -23.87 -35.69 8.73
N THR A 377 -24.80 -36.28 9.49
CA THR A 377 -25.22 -37.70 9.62
C THR A 377 -25.80 -37.83 11.05
N HIS A 378 -26.95 -38.42 11.37
CA HIS A 378 -28.03 -39.12 10.67
C HIS A 378 -29.23 -39.17 11.64
N GLY A 379 -30.48 -39.29 11.17
CA GLY A 379 -31.60 -39.73 12.02
C GLY A 379 -32.95 -39.03 11.80
N ASN A 380 -33.88 -39.75 11.15
CA ASN A 380 -35.30 -39.41 10.94
C ASN A 380 -36.06 -38.96 12.20
N SER A 381 -37.06 -38.08 12.03
CA SER A 381 -38.50 -38.40 12.25
C SER A 381 -39.40 -37.15 12.41
N LYS A 382 -40.49 -37.13 11.63
CA LYS A 382 -41.84 -36.54 11.90
C LYS A 382 -42.06 -35.01 11.93
N VAL A 383 -42.69 -34.54 10.84
CA VAL A 383 -44.05 -33.94 10.79
C VAL A 383 -44.47 -32.99 11.93
N LYS A 384 -44.70 -31.71 11.61
CA LYS A 384 -46.01 -31.04 11.77
C LYS A 384 -46.04 -29.65 11.09
N GLN A 385 -46.77 -29.58 9.98
CA GLN A 385 -47.40 -28.36 9.48
C GLN A 385 -48.46 -27.87 10.46
N ARG A 386 -48.58 -26.55 10.65
CA ARG A 386 -49.82 -25.90 11.07
C ARG A 386 -49.98 -24.55 10.37
N LYS A 387 -51.04 -24.45 9.56
CA LYS A 387 -51.65 -23.23 9.01
C LYS A 387 -52.40 -22.46 10.12
N SER A 388 -52.47 -21.13 10.03
CA SER A 388 -53.72 -20.33 9.85
C SER A 388 -53.43 -18.81 10.01
N VAL A 389 -53.77 -17.93 9.05
CA VAL A 389 -54.97 -17.01 9.02
C VAL A 389 -54.93 -16.00 10.18
N ALA A 390 -54.94 -14.66 10.00
CA ALA A 390 -55.94 -13.84 9.31
C ALA A 390 -55.41 -12.45 8.93
N SER A 391 -56.08 -11.86 7.93
CA SER A 391 -56.05 -10.46 7.51
C SER A 391 -56.63 -9.52 8.57
N GLU A 392 -56.14 -8.28 8.62
CA GLU A 392 -57.00 -7.11 8.79
C GLU A 392 -56.27 -5.83 8.35
N THR A 393 -56.91 -5.10 7.44
CA THR A 393 -56.64 -3.69 7.11
C THR A 393 -57.92 -2.94 7.46
N PRO A 394 -57.83 -1.68 7.90
CA PRO A 394 -58.57 -0.69 7.12
C PRO A 394 -57.80 0.60 6.88
N SER A 395 -58.03 1.10 5.67
CA SER A 395 -57.74 2.43 5.14
C SER A 395 -58.60 3.53 5.77
N ALA A 396 -58.05 4.75 5.89
CA ALA A 396 -58.80 6.00 5.88
C ALA A 396 -57.92 7.17 5.38
N THR A 397 -58.58 8.16 4.79
CA THR A 397 -58.18 8.93 3.59
C THR A 397 -57.98 10.42 3.93
N PHE A 398 -56.99 11.08 3.29
CA PHE A 398 -56.92 12.49 2.79
C PHE A 398 -57.35 13.72 3.65
N HIS A 399 -56.46 14.70 3.85
CA HIS A 399 -56.36 15.96 3.05
C HIS A 399 -55.32 16.98 3.61
N ASP A 400 -54.58 17.60 2.69
CA ASP A 400 -53.90 18.92 2.67
C ASP A 400 -53.15 19.49 3.88
N THR A 401 -51.91 19.98 3.65
CA THR A 401 -51.58 21.42 3.60
C THR A 401 -50.13 21.62 3.10
N MET A 402 -49.99 22.45 2.05
CA MET A 402 -48.72 23.05 1.64
C MET A 402 -48.12 23.89 2.77
N SER A 403 -46.92 23.57 3.25
CA SER A 403 -45.80 24.52 3.49
C SER A 403 -44.71 23.86 4.32
N ALA A 404 -43.57 23.56 3.71
CA ALA A 404 -42.26 23.56 4.38
C ALA A 404 -41.18 23.54 3.31
N ASN A 405 -41.22 24.54 2.43
CA ASN A 405 -40.07 24.90 1.63
C ASN A 405 -39.14 25.70 2.55
N GLN A 406 -38.13 25.05 3.14
CA GLN A 406 -36.83 25.63 3.55
C GLN A 406 -36.04 24.62 4.40
N ASN A 407 -34.76 24.44 4.03
CA ASN A 407 -33.69 23.70 4.72
C ASN A 407 -33.39 22.26 4.28
N ILE A 408 -33.28 22.02 2.97
CA ILE A 408 -32.28 21.06 2.46
C ILE A 408 -31.05 21.87 2.08
N LYS A 409 -30.22 22.20 3.08
CA LYS A 409 -28.83 22.63 2.84
C LYS A 409 -28.08 21.38 2.39
N GLU A 410 -27.58 21.43 1.16
CA GLU A 410 -26.68 20.44 0.58
C GLU A 410 -25.54 20.09 1.55
N ASN A 411 -25.26 18.77 1.64
CA ASN A 411 -24.19 18.14 2.39
C ASN A 411 -22.91 18.98 2.43
N GLN A 412 -22.65 19.62 3.58
CA GLN A 412 -21.30 20.07 3.91
C GLN A 412 -20.42 18.83 4.09
N ASP A 413 -19.29 18.78 3.40
CA ASP A 413 -18.20 17.81 3.59
C ASP A 413 -17.85 17.75 5.10
N GLU A 414 -18.40 16.77 5.82
CA GLU A 414 -18.05 16.52 7.23
C GLU A 414 -16.64 15.95 7.29
N GLY A 415 -15.65 16.84 7.32
CA GLY A 415 -14.26 16.48 7.58
C GLY A 415 -14.13 15.80 8.95
N SER A 416 -13.41 14.67 9.01
CA SER A 416 -13.10 14.00 10.28
C SER A 416 -11.66 14.27 10.72
N ILE A 417 -11.43 14.43 12.02
CA ILE A 417 -10.09 14.52 12.62
C ILE A 417 -9.25 13.26 12.32
N LEU A 418 -9.88 12.15 11.95
CA LEU A 418 -9.23 10.92 11.51
C LEU A 418 -8.38 11.11 10.24
N LEU A 419 -8.59 12.17 9.44
CA LEU A 419 -7.75 12.49 8.29
C LEU A 419 -6.37 13.03 8.69
N LEU A 420 -6.26 13.70 9.84
CA LEU A 420 -5.03 14.37 10.28
C LEU A 420 -3.75 13.51 10.17
N PRO A 421 -3.69 12.27 10.70
CA PRO A 421 -2.48 11.46 10.59
C PRO A 421 -2.11 11.12 9.15
N PHE A 422 -3.07 10.97 8.25
CA PHE A 422 -2.79 10.73 6.83
C PHE A 422 -2.19 11.97 6.15
N ILE A 423 -2.64 13.17 6.51
CA ILE A 423 -2.10 14.41 5.96
C ILE A 423 -0.69 14.67 6.49
N LEU A 424 -0.45 14.46 7.79
CA LEU A 424 0.90 14.58 8.37
C LEU A 424 1.87 13.58 7.74
N HIS A 425 1.43 12.34 7.54
CA HIS A 425 2.23 11.31 6.87
C HIS A 425 2.52 11.71 5.41
N LEU A 426 1.50 12.12 4.65
CA LEU A 426 1.69 12.58 3.26
C LEU A 426 2.60 13.80 3.17
N ALA A 427 2.50 14.76 4.10
CA ALA A 427 3.36 15.94 4.13
C ALA A 427 4.83 15.57 4.36
N PHE A 428 5.10 14.69 5.33
CA PHE A 428 6.46 14.18 5.58
C PHE A 428 7.02 13.41 4.38
N MET A 429 6.20 12.55 3.78
CA MET A 429 6.58 11.77 2.59
C MET A 429 6.84 12.68 1.39
N THR A 430 5.99 13.67 1.15
CA THR A 430 6.15 14.64 0.04
C THR A 430 7.38 15.52 0.25
N PHE A 431 7.64 15.97 1.48
CA PHE A 431 8.87 16.68 1.82
C PHE A 431 10.10 15.83 1.52
N THR A 432 10.11 14.58 1.98
CA THR A 432 11.22 13.64 1.71
C THR A 432 11.40 13.43 0.21
N ALA A 433 10.31 13.18 -0.52
CA ALA A 433 10.28 13.00 -1.97
C ALA A 433 10.90 14.17 -2.73
N PHE A 434 10.59 15.39 -2.31
CA PHE A 434 11.04 16.60 -2.99
C PHE A 434 12.47 17.00 -2.61
N PHE A 435 12.85 16.92 -1.33
CA PHE A 435 14.08 17.53 -0.84
C PHE A 435 15.23 16.55 -0.60
N VAL A 436 14.96 15.24 -0.40
CA VAL A 436 15.98 14.30 0.12
C VAL A 436 16.32 13.20 -0.88
N MET A 437 15.31 12.58 -1.49
CA MET A 437 15.49 11.47 -2.42
C MET A 437 15.53 11.93 -3.88
N HIS A 438 15.88 11.01 -4.78
CA HIS A 438 15.82 11.27 -6.22
C HIS A 438 14.36 11.47 -6.66
N ILE A 439 14.11 12.62 -7.29
CA ILE A 439 12.74 13.08 -7.58
C ILE A 439 11.97 12.11 -8.50
N GLN A 440 12.67 11.38 -9.37
CA GLN A 440 12.09 10.40 -10.30
C GLN A 440 11.28 9.32 -9.55
N VAL A 441 11.78 8.88 -8.40
CA VAL A 441 11.17 7.83 -7.56
C VAL A 441 9.92 8.33 -6.81
N SER A 442 9.59 9.62 -6.86
CA SER A 442 8.45 10.21 -6.15
C SER A 442 7.11 9.55 -6.50
N THR A 443 6.91 9.22 -7.78
CA THR A 443 5.66 8.61 -8.26
C THR A 443 5.38 7.29 -7.57
N ARG A 444 6.35 6.37 -7.57
CA ARG A 444 6.21 5.08 -6.87
C ARG A 444 6.20 5.25 -5.35
N PHE A 445 6.98 6.17 -4.80
CA PHE A 445 7.08 6.42 -3.36
C PHE A 445 5.78 6.92 -2.73
N LEU A 446 5.09 7.85 -3.39
CA LEU A 446 3.85 8.46 -2.90
C LEU A 446 2.59 7.65 -3.25
N SER A 447 2.68 6.72 -4.20
CA SER A 447 1.53 5.99 -4.77
C SER A 447 0.70 5.17 -3.78
N ALA A 448 1.21 4.82 -2.60
CA ALA A 448 0.44 4.10 -1.58
C ALA A 448 -0.27 5.05 -0.58
N SER A 449 -0.21 6.37 -0.79
CA SER A 449 -0.77 7.38 0.12
C SER A 449 -2.25 7.65 -0.20
N PRO A 450 -3.20 7.31 0.69
CA PRO A 450 -4.62 7.48 0.38
C PRO A 450 -5.12 8.89 0.07
N PRO A 451 -4.64 9.96 0.74
CA PRO A 451 -5.17 11.30 0.51
C PRO A 451 -5.00 11.79 -0.94
N ILE A 452 -3.97 11.33 -1.66
CA ILE A 452 -3.76 11.67 -3.08
C ILE A 452 -4.98 11.26 -3.92
N TYR A 453 -5.48 10.05 -3.71
CA TYR A 453 -6.63 9.53 -4.44
C TYR A 453 -7.96 10.07 -3.92
N TRP A 454 -8.06 10.34 -2.61
CA TRP A 454 -9.24 10.98 -2.04
C TRP A 454 -9.43 12.40 -2.57
N ALA A 455 -8.36 13.19 -2.63
CA ALA A 455 -8.37 14.53 -3.20
C ALA A 455 -8.66 14.50 -4.71
N ALA A 456 -8.03 13.59 -5.45
CA ALA A 456 -8.31 13.42 -6.87
C ALA A 456 -9.78 13.03 -7.14
N ALA A 457 -10.34 12.12 -6.34
CA ALA A 457 -11.74 11.73 -6.44
C ALA A 457 -12.71 12.90 -6.14
N HIS A 458 -12.35 13.78 -5.21
CA HIS A 458 -13.09 15.01 -4.90
C HIS A 458 -13.05 16.01 -6.07
N ILE A 459 -11.87 16.23 -6.68
CA ILE A 459 -11.75 17.06 -7.89
C ILE A 459 -12.65 16.52 -9.02
N LEU A 460 -12.64 15.20 -9.25
CA LEU A 460 -13.47 14.54 -10.26
C LEU A 460 -14.97 14.63 -9.94
N ALA A 461 -15.34 14.79 -8.67
CA ALA A 461 -16.72 14.96 -8.22
C ALA A 461 -17.29 16.34 -8.52
N SER A 462 -16.42 17.35 -8.49
CA SER A 462 -16.83 18.72 -8.30
C SER A 462 -17.51 19.27 -9.58
N PRO A 463 -18.71 19.89 -9.46
CA PRO A 463 -19.47 20.36 -10.61
C PRO A 463 -18.84 21.60 -11.28
N ASN A 464 -17.90 22.26 -10.62
CA ASN A 464 -17.27 23.50 -11.06
C ASN A 464 -16.48 23.32 -12.37
N CYS A 465 -16.62 24.26 -13.31
CA CYS A 465 -15.95 24.21 -14.62
C CYS A 465 -14.41 24.09 -14.50
N CYS A 466 -13.80 24.87 -13.60
CA CYS A 466 -12.37 24.76 -13.30
C CYS A 466 -11.99 23.36 -12.79
N SER A 467 -12.80 22.77 -11.89
CA SER A 467 -12.55 21.43 -11.35
C SER A 467 -12.71 20.34 -12.39
N LYS A 468 -13.63 20.49 -13.35
CA LYS A 468 -13.74 19.56 -14.50
C LYS A 468 -12.46 19.54 -15.34
N ARG A 469 -11.85 20.70 -15.59
CA ARG A 469 -10.56 20.78 -16.32
C ARG A 469 -9.45 20.06 -15.56
N TRP A 470 -9.35 20.28 -14.25
CA TRP A 470 -8.36 19.56 -13.42
C TRP A 470 -8.62 18.06 -13.35
N GLY A 471 -9.88 17.64 -13.25
CA GLY A 471 -10.26 16.23 -13.30
C GLY A 471 -9.86 15.57 -14.62
N TYR A 472 -10.08 16.25 -15.75
CA TYR A 472 -9.61 15.79 -17.06
C TYR A 472 -8.07 15.64 -17.10
N LEU A 473 -7.33 16.63 -16.61
CA LEU A 473 -5.86 16.56 -16.54
C LEU A 473 -5.36 15.38 -15.70
N ILE A 474 -6.01 15.09 -14.56
CA ILE A 474 -5.69 13.93 -13.74
C ILE A 474 -5.93 12.62 -14.51
N CYS A 475 -7.06 12.48 -15.19
CA CYS A 475 -7.36 11.30 -15.99
C CYS A 475 -6.34 11.11 -17.12
N VAL A 476 -6.01 12.18 -17.86
CA VAL A 476 -4.99 12.14 -18.92
C VAL A 476 -3.64 11.73 -18.35
N TYR A 477 -3.23 12.30 -17.22
CA TYR A 477 -1.99 11.94 -16.52
C TYR A 477 -1.95 10.44 -16.18
N PHE A 478 -3.01 9.90 -15.57
CA PHE A 478 -3.07 8.51 -15.16
C PHE A 478 -3.01 7.56 -16.37
N ILE A 479 -3.79 7.84 -17.41
CA ILE A 479 -3.81 7.06 -18.65
C ILE A 479 -2.46 7.13 -19.34
N ALA A 480 -1.89 8.33 -19.51
CA ALA A 480 -0.60 8.53 -20.16
C ALA A 480 0.51 7.76 -19.45
N TYR A 481 0.56 7.77 -18.11
CA TYR A 481 1.60 7.06 -17.36
C TYR A 481 1.41 5.54 -17.36
N ILE A 482 0.18 5.03 -17.48
CA ILE A 482 -0.03 3.59 -17.71
C ILE A 482 0.51 3.19 -19.08
N LEU A 483 0.19 3.95 -20.13
CA LEU A 483 0.63 3.64 -21.49
C LEU A 483 2.15 3.80 -21.64
N LEU A 484 2.69 4.96 -21.26
CA LEU A 484 4.12 5.26 -21.32
C LEU A 484 4.91 4.36 -20.37
N GLY A 485 4.41 4.09 -19.17
CA GLY A 485 5.05 3.18 -18.23
C GLY A 485 5.13 1.77 -18.78
N SER A 486 4.02 1.24 -19.30
CA SER A 486 4.01 -0.11 -19.90
C SER A 486 4.94 -0.20 -21.12
N LEU A 487 5.08 0.87 -21.90
CA LEU A 487 5.99 0.93 -23.05
C LEU A 487 7.47 1.06 -22.65
N LEU A 488 7.79 2.08 -21.85
CA LEU A 488 9.16 2.46 -21.55
C LEU A 488 9.80 1.52 -20.54
N PHE A 489 9.13 1.28 -19.41
CA PHE A 489 9.66 0.44 -18.33
C PHE A 489 9.92 -0.98 -18.83
N SER A 490 8.97 -1.59 -19.55
CA SER A 490 9.11 -2.98 -20.01
C SER A 490 10.27 -3.16 -20.98
N ASN A 491 10.64 -2.12 -21.73
CA ASN A 491 11.71 -2.13 -22.73
C ASN A 491 13.02 -1.49 -22.26
N PHE A 492 13.26 -1.36 -20.95
CA PHE A 492 14.49 -0.76 -20.40
C PHE A 492 14.73 0.72 -20.77
N TYR A 493 13.68 1.45 -21.13
CA TYR A 493 13.76 2.90 -21.23
C TYR A 493 13.50 3.57 -19.88
N PRO A 494 14.25 4.63 -19.52
CA PRO A 494 14.07 5.34 -18.25
C PRO A 494 12.60 5.76 -18.05
N PHE A 495 12.02 5.32 -16.94
CA PHE A 495 10.66 5.66 -16.53
C PHE A 495 10.62 5.82 -15.01
N THR A 496 10.11 6.97 -14.56
CA THR A 496 9.89 7.42 -13.16
C THR A 496 10.61 6.64 -12.05
#